data_AF-A0A841U443-F1
#
_entry.id   AF-A0A841U443-F1
#
_cell.length_a   1.000
_cell.length_b   1.000
_cell.length_c   1.000
_cell.angle_alpha   90.00
_cell.angle_beta   90.00
_cell.angle_gamma   90.00
#
_symmetry.space_group_name_H-M   'P 1'
#
loop_
_entity.id
_entity.type
_entity.pdbx_description
1 polymer ?
#
loop_
_entity_poly.entity_id
_entity_poly.type
_entity_poly.pdbx_seq_one_letter_code
_entity_poly.pdbx_strand_id
1 'polypeptide(L)' 'MFRTDEEAGVYGPGHNSFTTAPDGTDLLVYHARGFKEIEGDPLDDSNRHTCVQPFGWKADGTPDFGRPLRWTQA' A
#
# COMPACT_ATOMS: atom_id res chain seq x y z
N MET A 1 -8.51 8.97 -0.15
CA MET A 1 -7.08 9.16 0.19
C MET A 1 -6.55 7.82 0.65
N PHE A 2 -5.46 7.33 0.05
CA PHE A 2 -4.79 6.12 0.49
C PHE A 2 -3.93 6.45 1.71
N ARG A 3 -4.16 5.77 2.84
CA ARG A 3 -3.60 6.12 4.16
C ARG A 3 -3.57 4.89 5.08
N THR A 4 -2.98 5.05 6.27
CA THR A 4 -3.00 4.04 7.34
C THR A 4 -4.38 3.42 7.51
N ASP A 5 -4.37 2.11 7.68
CA ASP A 5 -5.53 1.28 7.92
C ASP A 5 -5.27 0.38 9.13
N GLU A 6 -5.82 0.75 10.29
CA GLU A 6 -5.60 0.02 11.55
C GLU A 6 -6.27 -1.36 11.55
N GLU A 7 -7.39 -1.52 10.82
CA GLU A 7 -8.10 -2.80 10.70
C GLU A 7 -7.30 -3.79 9.84
N ALA A 8 -6.69 -3.30 8.75
CA ALA A 8 -5.79 -4.08 7.93
C ALA A 8 -4.40 -4.28 8.58
N GLY A 9 -4.06 -3.47 9.59
CA GLY A 9 -2.73 -3.48 10.22
C GLY A 9 -1.64 -2.90 9.32
N VAL A 10 -1.98 -1.95 8.44
CA VAL A 10 -1.05 -1.35 7.46
C VAL A 10 -0.84 0.12 7.80
N TYR A 11 0.40 0.49 8.11
CA TYR A 11 0.74 1.80 8.65
C TYR A 11 1.71 2.55 7.73
N GLY A 12 1.39 3.83 7.48
CA GLY A 12 2.21 4.72 6.67
C GLY A 12 2.42 4.28 5.21
N PRO A 13 1.37 3.90 4.47
CA PRO A 13 1.53 3.54 3.06
C PRO A 13 1.97 4.76 2.22
N GLY A 14 2.98 4.60 1.37
CA GLY A 14 3.45 5.72 0.55
C GLY A 14 4.59 5.40 -0.41
N HIS A 15 5.15 6.47 -1.00
CA HIS A 15 6.20 6.45 -2.02
C HIS A 15 5.88 5.41 -3.11
N ASN A 16 4.70 5.56 -3.68
CA ASN A 16 4.16 4.57 -4.59
C ASN A 16 4.71 4.71 -6.01
N SER A 17 4.59 3.64 -6.77
CA SER A 17 4.70 3.60 -8.23
C SER A 17 3.51 2.83 -8.81
N PHE A 18 3.42 2.79 -10.13
CA PHE A 18 2.38 2.09 -10.86
C PHE A 18 3.00 1.14 -11.88
N THR A 19 2.38 -0.01 -12.06
CA THR A 19 2.72 -0.98 -13.10
C THR A 19 1.46 -1.77 -13.47
N THR A 20 1.57 -2.66 -14.45
CA THR A 20 0.48 -3.52 -14.88
C THR A 20 0.85 -4.98 -14.72
N ALA A 21 -0.11 -5.80 -14.32
CA ALA A 21 0.01 -7.26 -14.38
C ALA A 21 -0.04 -7.75 -15.85
N PRO A 22 0.38 -9.00 -16.14
CA PRO A 22 0.33 -9.56 -17.50
C PRO A 22 -1.07 -9.61 -18.13
N ASP A 23 -2.13 -9.64 -17.33
CA ASP A 23 -3.52 -9.62 -17.78
C ASP A 23 -4.09 -8.20 -18.01
N GLY A 24 -3.26 -7.17 -17.80
CA GLY A 24 -3.64 -5.77 -17.96
C GLY A 24 -4.20 -5.11 -16.69
N THR A 25 -4.26 -5.82 -15.55
CA THR A 25 -4.69 -5.23 -14.28
C THR A 25 -3.71 -4.16 -13.82
N ASP A 26 -4.21 -2.95 -13.52
CA ASP A 26 -3.40 -1.87 -12.94
C ASP A 26 -3.05 -2.17 -11.47
N LEU A 27 -1.77 -2.01 -11.14
CA LEU A 27 -1.22 -2.32 -9.82
C LEU A 27 -0.66 -1.06 -9.15
N LEU A 28 -1.05 -0.88 -7.90
CA LEU A 28 -0.45 0.08 -6.98
C LEU A 28 0.67 -0.61 -6.23
N VAL A 29 1.91 -0.14 -6.44
CA VAL A 29 3.10 -0.59 -5.72
C VAL A 29 3.46 0.48 -4.70
N TYR A 30 3.62 0.13 -3.43
CA TYR A 30 3.90 1.10 -2.36
C TYR A 30 4.70 0.44 -1.24
N HIS A 31 5.25 1.22 -0.31
CA HIS A 31 5.78 0.65 0.94
C HIS A 31 4.85 0.93 2.11
N ALA A 32 4.85 0.04 3.12
CA ALA A 32 4.18 0.26 4.40
C ALA A 32 4.85 -0.55 5.53
N ARG A 33 4.45 -0.28 6.78
CA ARG A 33 4.82 -1.06 7.97
C ARG A 33 3.62 -1.86 8.49
N GLY A 34 3.90 -2.97 9.18
CA GLY A 34 2.88 -3.80 9.86
C GLY A 34 2.55 -3.35 11.28
N PHE A 35 3.15 -2.25 11.75
CA PHE A 35 3.01 -1.73 13.10
C PHE A 35 2.98 -0.18 13.10
N LYS A 36 2.35 0.38 14.13
CA LYS A 36 2.10 1.81 14.27
C LYS A 36 3.28 2.57 14.87
N GLU A 37 3.79 2.07 15.98
CA GLU A 37 4.79 2.76 16.79
C GLU A 37 6.19 2.37 16.34
N ILE A 38 7.06 3.37 16.14
CA ILE A 38 8.46 3.19 15.77
C ILE A 38 9.31 3.66 16.95
N GLU A 39 10.25 2.84 17.39
CA GLU A 39 11.23 3.24 18.39
C GLU A 39 12.47 3.83 17.68
N GLY A 40 12.84 5.06 18.01
CA GLY A 40 13.98 5.75 17.41
C GLY A 40 13.66 6.51 16.12
N ASP A 41 14.68 6.74 15.27
CA ASP A 41 14.52 7.44 13.99
C ASP A 41 13.88 6.50 12.94
N PRO A 42 12.75 6.86 12.31
CA PRO A 42 12.13 6.07 11.25
C PRO A 42 13.00 5.79 10.02
N LEU A 43 14.08 6.55 9.81
CA LEU A 43 15.07 6.30 8.76
C LEU A 43 15.99 5.11 9.08
N ASP A 44 16.22 4.83 10.36
CA ASP A 44 17.04 3.70 10.84
C ASP A 44 16.21 2.40 10.96
N ASP A 45 14.88 2.51 11.00
CA ASP A 45 13.96 1.37 10.94
C ASP A 45 13.82 0.82 9.51
N SER A 46 14.24 -0.43 9.31
CA SER A 46 14.24 -1.13 8.02
C SER A 46 12.94 -1.90 7.71
N ASN A 47 11.89 -1.76 8.53
CA ASN A 47 10.66 -2.56 8.44
C ASN A 47 9.61 -1.97 7.47
N ARG A 48 10.05 -1.18 6.49
CA ARG A 48 9.20 -0.80 5.36
C ARG A 48 9.22 -1.94 4.34
N HIS A 49 8.08 -2.57 4.15
CA HIS A 49 7.91 -3.65 3.18
C HIS A 49 7.25 -3.13 1.91
N THR A 50 7.72 -3.60 0.76
CA THR A 50 7.04 -3.38 -0.51
C THR A 50 5.73 -4.18 -0.52
N CYS A 51 4.64 -3.50 -0.84
CA CYS A 51 3.29 -4.02 -0.99
C CYS A 51 2.82 -3.78 -2.43
N VAL A 52 2.00 -4.69 -2.94
CA VAL A 52 1.39 -4.60 -4.27
C VAL A 52 -0.08 -4.98 -4.15
N GLN A 53 -0.97 -4.16 -4.71
CA GLN A 53 -2.39 -4.49 -4.81
C GLN A 53 -3.00 -3.97 -6.11
N PRO A 54 -4.03 -4.63 -6.66
CA PRO A 54 -4.80 -4.07 -7.76
C PRO A 54 -5.58 -2.84 -7.32
N PHE A 55 -5.82 -1.92 -8.25
CA PHE A 55 -6.75 -0.81 -8.06
C PHE A 55 -7.70 -0.67 -9.27
N GLY A 56 -8.81 0.04 -9.06
CA GLY A 56 -9.83 0.24 -10.08
C GLY A 56 -9.88 1.67 -10.59
N TRP A 57 -10.84 1.94 -11.48
CA TRP A 57 -11.14 3.28 -11.99
C TRP A 57 -12.60 3.61 -11.74
N LYS A 58 -12.88 4.84 -11.30
CA LYS A 58 -14.24 5.34 -11.11
C LYS A 58 -14.84 5.71 -12.46
N ALA A 59 -16.17 5.89 -12.48
CA ALA A 59 -16.91 6.29 -13.68
C ALA A 59 -16.45 7.65 -14.25
N ASP A 60 -15.87 8.52 -13.43
CA ASP A 60 -15.31 9.81 -13.85
C ASP A 60 -13.87 9.73 -14.38
N GLY A 61 -13.29 8.52 -14.46
CA GLY A 61 -11.93 8.29 -14.94
C GLY A 61 -10.84 8.56 -13.90
N THR A 62 -11.18 8.89 -12.65
CA THR A 62 -10.19 8.98 -11.56
C THR A 62 -9.89 7.59 -10.97
N PRO A 63 -8.66 7.34 -10.47
CA PRO A 63 -8.32 6.05 -9.89
C PRO A 63 -9.03 5.84 -8.56
N ASP A 64 -9.41 4.58 -8.30
CA ASP A 64 -9.90 4.10 -7.02
C ASP A 64 -8.90 3.11 -6.40
N PHE A 65 -8.00 3.65 -5.57
CA PHE A 65 -7.00 2.86 -4.84
C PHE A 65 -7.56 2.03 -3.69
N GLY A 66 -8.81 2.27 -3.28
CA GLY A 66 -9.41 1.61 -2.12
C GLY A 66 -8.65 1.85 -0.81
N ARG A 67 -8.61 0.81 0.03
CA ARG A 67 -7.86 0.74 1.29
C ARG A 67 -6.64 -0.19 1.11
N PRO A 68 -5.56 0.01 1.88
CA PRO A 68 -4.45 -0.95 1.91
C PRO A 68 -4.95 -2.35 2.27
N LEU A 69 -4.54 -3.36 1.50
CA LEU A 69 -4.90 -4.75 1.81
C LEU A 69 -4.04 -5.30 2.95
N ARG A 70 -4.67 -6.05 3.85
CA ARG A 70 -3.98 -6.80 4.90
C ARG A 70 -2.99 -7.77 4.26
N TRP A 71 -1.82 -7.93 4.88
CA TRP A 71 -0.85 -8.92 4.43
C TRP A 71 -1.44 -10.33 4.55
N THR A 72 -1.50 -11.05 3.44
CA THR A 72 -1.74 -12.48 3.44
C THR A 72 -0.39 -13.17 3.64
N GLN A 73 -0.24 -13.96 4.71
CA GLN A 73 0.87 -14.91 4.75
C GLN A 73 0.62 -15.96 3.65
N ALA A 74 1.60 -16.11 2.76
CA ALA A 74 1.63 -17.19 1.79
C ALA A 74 1.97 -18.52 2.48
#